data_AF-A0A955N315-F1
#
_entry.id   AF-A0A955N315-F1
#
_cell.length_a   1.000
_cell.length_b   1.000
_cell.length_c   1.000
_cell.angle_alpha   90.00
_cell.angle_beta   90.00
_cell.angle_gamma   90.00
#
_symmetry.space_group_name_H-M   'P 1'
#
loop_
_entity.id
_entity.type
_entity.pdbx_description
1 polymer ?
#
loop_
_entity_poly.entity_id
_entity_poly.type
_entity_poly.pdbx_seq_one_letter_code
_entity_poly.pdbx_strand_id
1 'polypeptide(L)'
;PLQAANIAKIQNVKIYTIGTGSTSGEAPYLVQSPLVGEFFQNQPVRIDEETLEKMATMTGGEYFRASDQQQLRNIFNEIDQLEKTKIEDLGEHRYIEHFPLFTMMAMGMILLEVFLSQ
;
A
#
# COMPACT_ATOMS: atom_id res chain seq x y z
N PRO A 1 -7.44 -17.71 0.73
CA PRO A 1 -8.07 -16.37 0.59
C PRO A 1 -8.87 -15.92 1.83
N LEU A 2 -9.99 -16.57 2.17
CA LEU A 2 -10.88 -16.12 3.25
C LEU A 2 -10.23 -16.09 4.65
N GLN A 3 -9.32 -17.03 4.92
CA GLN A 3 -8.59 -17.08 6.19
C GLN A 3 -7.64 -15.89 6.36
N ALA A 4 -7.04 -15.41 5.27
CA ALA A 4 -6.22 -14.19 5.26
C ALA A 4 -7.08 -12.93 5.47
N ALA A 5 -8.27 -12.87 4.86
CA ALA A 5 -9.23 -11.79 5.10
C ALA A 5 -9.69 -11.73 6.57
N ASN A 6 -9.86 -12.88 7.22
CA ASN A 6 -10.15 -12.93 8.66
C ASN A 6 -9.01 -12.36 9.52
N ILE A 7 -7.75 -12.66 9.19
CA ILE A 7 -6.60 -12.11 9.91
C ILE A 7 -6.52 -10.59 9.71
N ALA A 8 -6.73 -10.10 8.48
CA ALA A 8 -6.77 -8.67 8.19
C ALA A 8 -7.86 -7.94 8.98
N LYS A 9 -9.06 -8.53 9.09
CA LYS A 9 -10.14 -8.02 9.94
C LYS A 9 -9.71 -7.88 11.40
N ILE A 10 -9.05 -8.91 11.96
CA ILE A 10 -8.56 -8.88 13.35
C ILE A 10 -7.51 -7.77 13.55
N GLN A 11 -6.70 -7.52 12.54
CA GLN A 11 -5.68 -6.46 12.54
C GLN A 11 -6.23 -5.07 12.16
N ASN A 12 -7.55 -4.93 12.02
CA ASN A 12 -8.22 -3.70 11.61
C ASN A 12 -7.73 -3.15 10.26
N VAL A 13 -7.32 -4.05 9.35
CA VAL A 13 -6.90 -3.75 7.98
C VAL A 13 -8.08 -3.97 7.04
N LYS A 14 -8.47 -2.93 6.29
CA LYS A 14 -9.49 -3.00 5.25
C LYS A 14 -8.90 -3.55 3.96
N ILE A 15 -9.58 -4.49 3.32
CA ILE A 15 -9.20 -5.04 2.02
C ILE A 15 -10.22 -4.58 0.98
N TYR A 16 -9.74 -3.86 -0.04
CA TYR A 16 -10.51 -3.53 -1.24
C TYR A 16 -10.12 -4.48 -2.35
N THR A 17 -11.09 -5.18 -2.92
CA THR A 17 -10.85 -6.15 -3.99
C THR A 17 -11.27 -5.56 -5.32
N ILE A 18 -10.37 -5.57 -6.31
CA ILE A 18 -10.65 -5.06 -7.65
C ILE A 18 -10.61 -6.22 -8.65
N GLY A 19 -11.76 -6.58 -9.20
CA GLY A 19 -11.85 -7.54 -10.30
C GLY A 19 -11.45 -6.88 -11.62
N THR A 20 -10.32 -7.31 -12.20
CA THR A 20 -9.86 -6.84 -13.50
C THR A 20 -10.06 -7.95 -14.54
N GLY A 21 -10.66 -7.59 -15.68
CA GLY A 21 -10.89 -8.52 -16.79
C GLY A 21 -12.27 -8.38 -17.43
N SER A 22 -12.35 -8.72 -18.72
CA SER A 22 -13.60 -8.74 -19.46
C SER A 22 -14.43 -9.97 -19.06
N THR A 23 -15.74 -9.78 -18.81
CA THR A 23 -16.73 -10.79 -18.36
C THR A 23 -16.73 -12.11 -19.15
N SER A 24 -16.23 -12.07 -20.39
CA SER A 24 -16.29 -13.15 -21.36
C SER A 24 -14.97 -13.28 -22.12
N GLY A 25 -13.84 -13.07 -21.44
CA GLY A 25 -12.52 -13.18 -22.05
C GLY A 25 -12.03 -14.62 -22.06
N GLU A 26 -11.60 -15.09 -23.24
CA GLU A 26 -10.73 -16.27 -23.31
C GLU A 26 -9.30 -15.83 -23.02
N ALA A 27 -8.60 -16.53 -22.12
CA ALA A 27 -7.17 -16.37 -21.93
C ALA A 27 -6.43 -17.61 -22.42
N PRO A 28 -5.26 -17.45 -23.06
CA PRO A 28 -4.43 -18.58 -23.46
C PRO A 28 -3.90 -19.27 -22.20
N TYR A 29 -4.36 -20.49 -21.96
CA TYR A 29 -3.89 -21.34 -20.87
C TYR A 29 -2.99 -22.44 -21.43
N LEU A 30 -1.89 -22.73 -20.74
CA LEU A 30 -0.97 -23.78 -21.14
C LEU A 30 -1.56 -25.14 -20.74
N VAL A 31 -1.86 -25.97 -21.73
CA VAL A 31 -2.41 -27.32 -21.52
C VAL A 31 -1.34 -28.35 -21.89
N GLN A 32 -1.10 -29.29 -20.98
CA GLN A 32 -0.25 -30.45 -21.24
C GLN A 32 -1.09 -31.59 -21.80
N SER A 33 -0.74 -32.05 -23.01
CA SER A 33 -1.31 -33.26 -23.60
C SER A 33 -0.25 -34.36 -23.73
N PRO A 34 -0.58 -35.61 -23.34
CA PRO A 34 0.33 -36.75 -23.49
C PRO A 34 0.76 -37.03 -24.94
N LEU A 35 -0.02 -36.59 -25.94
CA LEU A 35 0.28 -36.84 -27.36
C LEU A 35 1.00 -35.68 -28.07
N VAL A 36 0.75 -34.44 -27.66
CA VAL A 36 1.13 -33.23 -28.43
C VAL A 36 2.13 -32.34 -27.65
N GLY A 37 2.36 -32.62 -26.37
CA GLY A 37 3.18 -31.78 -25.51
C GLY A 37 2.39 -30.58 -24.97
N GLU A 38 3.11 -29.51 -24.65
CA GLU A 38 2.53 -28.27 -24.14
C GLU A 38 2.03 -27.39 -25.29
N PHE A 39 0.75 -27.04 -25.29
CA PHE A 39 0.18 -26.08 -26.23
C PHE A 39 -0.77 -25.11 -25.53
N PHE A 40 -0.91 -23.92 -26.11
CA PHE A 40 -1.84 -22.91 -25.61
C PHE A 40 -3.26 -23.19 -26.11
N GLN A 41 -4.22 -23.24 -25.19
CA GLN A 41 -5.64 -23.29 -25.51
C GLN A 41 -6.33 -22.12 -24.82
N ASN A 42 -7.15 -21.40 -25.58
CA ASN A 42 -8.05 -20.40 -25.05
C ASN A 42 -9.08 -21.05 -24.13
N GLN A 43 -9.08 -20.66 -22.86
CA GLN A 43 -10.07 -21.09 -21.89
C GLN A 43 -10.85 -19.89 -21.35
N PRO A 44 -12.16 -20.06 -21.09
CA PRO A 44 -12.97 -18.99 -20.51
C PRO A 44 -12.45 -18.67 -19.10
N VAL A 45 -12.03 -17.42 -18.88
CA VAL A 45 -11.62 -16.96 -17.56
C VAL A 45 -12.88 -16.67 -16.75
N ARG A 46 -13.09 -17.42 -15.67
CA ARG A 46 -14.13 -17.13 -14.68
C ARG A 46 -13.47 -16.41 -13.51
N ILE A 47 -13.77 -15.12 -13.37
CA ILE A 47 -13.40 -14.37 -12.16
C ILE A 47 -14.36 -14.83 -11.06
N ASP A 48 -13.81 -15.29 -9.93
CA ASP A 48 -14.59 -15.64 -8.75
C ASP A 48 -14.96 -14.37 -7.97
N GLU A 49 -15.94 -13.64 -8.51
CA GLU A 49 -16.44 -12.39 -7.93
C GLU A 49 -17.05 -12.61 -6.54
N GLU A 50 -17.67 -13.77 -6.30
CA GLU A 50 -18.28 -14.12 -5.02
C GLU A 50 -17.22 -14.19 -3.90
N THR A 51 -16.06 -14.80 -4.17
CA THR A 51 -14.97 -14.85 -3.19
C THR A 51 -14.35 -13.47 -2.95
N LEU A 52 -14.21 -12.64 -3.99
CA LEU A 52 -13.68 -11.28 -3.86
C LEU A 52 -14.61 -10.40 -3.02
N GLU A 53 -15.91 -10.43 -3.32
CA GLU A 53 -16.95 -9.71 -2.58
C GLU A 53 -16.99 -10.12 -1.10
N LYS A 54 -16.86 -11.43 -0.82
CA LYS A 54 -16.77 -11.92 0.55
C LYS A 54 -15.55 -11.37 1.28
N MET A 55 -14.37 -11.33 0.64
CA MET A 55 -13.16 -10.79 1.28
C MET A 55 -13.27 -9.29 1.59
N ALA A 56 -13.81 -8.50 0.67
CA ALA A 56 -14.04 -7.08 0.89
C ALA A 56 -15.03 -6.83 2.02
N THR A 57 -16.20 -7.47 1.94
CA THR A 57 -17.27 -7.36 2.95
C THR A 57 -16.80 -7.79 4.34
N MET A 58 -16.00 -8.87 4.43
CA MET A 58 -15.49 -9.38 5.71
C MET A 58 -14.56 -8.38 6.42
N THR A 59 -13.82 -7.58 5.66
CA THR A 59 -12.83 -6.61 6.19
C THR A 59 -13.38 -5.18 6.27
N GLY A 60 -14.61 -4.94 5.81
CA GLY A 60 -15.22 -3.62 5.78
C GLY A 60 -14.75 -2.72 4.63
N GLY A 61 -14.13 -3.30 3.61
CA GLY A 61 -13.89 -2.65 2.32
C GLY A 61 -15.00 -2.94 1.32
N GLU A 62 -14.80 -2.52 0.07
CA GLU A 62 -15.75 -2.71 -1.03
C GLU A 62 -15.12 -3.48 -2.20
N TYR A 63 -15.99 -4.18 -2.95
CA TYR A 63 -15.62 -4.83 -4.20
C TYR A 63 -15.88 -3.87 -5.36
N PHE A 64 -14.86 -3.69 -6.19
CA PHE A 64 -14.94 -2.90 -7.40
C PHE A 64 -14.64 -3.75 -8.63
N ARG A 65 -15.31 -3.42 -9.73
CA ARG A 65 -15.04 -4.04 -11.04
C ARG A 65 -14.43 -2.99 -11.96
N ALA A 66 -13.24 -3.27 -12.47
CA ALA A 66 -12.56 -2.41 -13.43
C ALA A 66 -12.48 -3.10 -14.79
N SER A 67 -13.25 -2.60 -15.76
CA SER A 67 -13.25 -3.13 -17.13
C SER A 67 -12.16 -2.51 -18.00
N ASP A 68 -11.71 -1.32 -17.62
CA ASP A 68 -10.69 -0.56 -18.33
C ASP A 68 -9.74 0.18 -17.35
N GLN A 69 -8.64 0.69 -17.88
CA GLN A 69 -7.62 1.39 -17.09
C GLN A 69 -8.12 2.72 -16.50
N GLN A 70 -9.09 3.39 -17.13
CA GLN A 70 -9.66 4.64 -16.65
C GLN A 70 -10.55 4.39 -15.42
N GLN A 71 -11.40 3.36 -15.47
CA GLN A 71 -12.21 2.88 -14.35
C GLN A 71 -11.32 2.49 -13.18
N LEU A 72 -10.23 1.76 -13.44
CA LEU A 72 -9.27 1.41 -12.40
C LEU A 72 -8.71 2.65 -11.69
N ARG A 73 -8.30 3.68 -12.46
CA ARG A 73 -7.84 4.96 -11.89
C ARG A 73 -8.92 5.66 -11.07
N ASN A 74 -10.16 5.67 -11.55
CA ASN A 74 -11.27 6.30 -10.84
C ASN A 74 -11.55 5.59 -9.51
N ILE A 75 -11.54 4.25 -9.50
CA ILE A 75 -11.70 3.44 -8.28
C ILE A 75 -10.59 3.76 -7.27
N PHE A 76 -9.33 3.85 -7.71
CA PHE A 76 -8.23 4.24 -6.82
C PHE A 76 -8.43 5.63 -6.22
N ASN A 77 -8.90 6.60 -7.01
CA ASN A 77 -9.17 7.96 -6.52
C ASN A 77 -10.33 7.99 -5.52
N GLU A 78 -11.35 7.14 -5.71
CA GLU A 78 -12.48 7.01 -4.79
C GLU A 78 -12.03 6.40 -3.45
N ILE A 79 -11.25 5.32 -3.49
CA ILE A 79 -10.67 4.69 -2.29
C ILE A 79 -9.77 5.69 -1.54
N ASP A 80 -8.95 6.47 -2.26
CA ASP A 80 -8.10 7.50 -1.65
C ASP A 80 -8.91 8.58 -0.92
N GLN A 81 -10.08 8.97 -1.46
CA GLN A 81 -10.97 9.93 -0.80
C GLN A 81 -11.63 9.37 0.46
N LEU A 82 -12.03 8.10 0.43
CA LEU A 82 -12.70 7.41 1.54
C LEU A 82 -11.74 7.13 2.69
N GLU A 83 -10.50 6.77 2.38
CA GLU A 83 -9.47 6.39 3.35
C GLU A 83 -8.42 7.49 3.57
N LYS A 84 -8.79 8.77 3.48
CA LYS A 84 -7.96 9.91 3.92
C LYS A 84 -7.68 9.84 5.42
N THR A 85 -6.86 8.88 5.81
CA THR A 85 -6.12 8.92 7.04
C THR A 85 -5.07 10.00 6.80
N LYS A 86 -5.12 11.07 7.59
CA LYS A 86 -4.01 12.01 7.65
C LYS A 86 -2.78 11.14 7.83
N ILE A 87 -1.87 11.18 6.87
CA ILE A 87 -0.54 10.66 7.08
C ILE A 87 -0.09 11.43 8.33
N GLU A 88 -0.11 10.76 9.49
CA GLU A 88 0.76 11.14 10.58
C GLU A 88 2.12 10.91 9.94
N ASP A 89 2.61 11.98 9.32
CA ASP A 89 4.00 12.14 8.96
C ASP A 89 4.73 11.56 10.15
N LEU A 90 5.35 10.39 9.96
CA LEU A 90 6.29 9.82 10.92
C LEU A 90 7.42 10.82 10.89
N GLY A 91 7.18 11.95 11.58
CA GLY A 91 7.82 13.20 11.29
C GLY A 91 9.28 12.90 11.34
N GLU A 92 9.98 13.17 10.24
CA GLU A 92 11.43 13.11 10.28
C GLU A 92 11.81 13.94 11.50
N HIS A 93 12.20 13.27 12.59
CA HIS A 93 12.58 13.92 13.83
C HIS A 93 13.89 14.61 13.52
N ARG A 94 13.79 15.80 12.93
CA ARG A 94 14.92 16.65 12.61
C ARG A 94 15.40 17.19 13.94
N TYR A 95 16.30 16.45 14.56
CA TYR A 95 17.09 16.92 15.68
C TYR A 95 17.91 18.10 15.18
N ILE A 96 17.44 19.31 15.47
CA ILE A 96 18.23 20.53 15.29
C ILE A 96 19.15 20.61 16.50
N GLU A 97 20.42 20.26 16.30
CA GLU A 97 21.42 20.36 17.35
C GLU A 97 21.74 21.84 17.60
N HIS A 98 21.18 22.39 18.68
CA HIS A 98 21.53 23.73 19.18
C HIS A 98 22.82 23.75 20.01
N PHE A 99 23.49 22.60 20.19
CA PHE A 99 24.75 22.46 20.92
C PHE A 99 25.88 23.43 20.50
N PRO A 100 26.18 23.67 19.20
CA PRO A 100 27.37 24.43 18.82
C PRO A 100 27.31 25.91 19.24
N LEU A 101 26.12 26.50 19.36
CA LEU A 101 25.97 27.88 19.81
C LEU A 101 26.35 28.04 21.28
N PHE A 102 25.91 27.11 22.14
CA PHE A 102 26.25 27.12 23.56
C PHE A 102 27.73 26.81 23.80
N THR A 103 28.32 25.90 23.00
CA THR A 103 29.77 25.62 23.07
C THR A 103 30.60 26.85 22.74
N MET A 104 30.24 27.61 21.70
CA MET A 104 30.94 28.86 21.36
C MET A 104 30.82 29.91 22.47
N MET A 105 29.65 30.08 23.08
CA MET A 105 29.48 31.03 24.19
C MET A 105 30.33 30.64 25.40
N ALA A 106 30.36 29.36 25.77
CA ALA A 106 31.19 28.87 26.88
C ALA A 106 32.68 29.07 26.60
N MET A 107 33.14 28.75 25.39
CA MET A 107 34.53 28.97 24.99
C MET A 107 34.92 30.45 25.05
N GLY A 108 34.02 31.35 24.65
CA GLY A 108 34.23 32.79 24.74
C GLY A 108 34.35 33.29 26.20
N MET A 109 33.50 32.78 27.10
CA MET A 109 33.58 33.12 28.53
C MET A 109 34.91 32.70 29.16
N ILE A 110 35.40 31.49 28.84
CA ILE A 110 36.67 30.97 29.36
C ILE A 110 37.84 31.82 28.85
N LEU A 111 37.86 32.18 27.56
CA LEU A 111 38.91 33.04 27.00
C LEU A 111 38.92 34.42 27.66
N LEU A 112 37.74 34.97 27.96
CA LEU A 112 37.61 36.26 28.63
C LEU A 112 38.11 36.21 30.09
N GLU A 113 37.81 35.14 30.82
CA GLU A 113 38.35 34.92 32.17
C GLU A 113 39.87 34.87 32.17
N VAL A 114 40.47 34.08 31.26
CA VAL A 114 41.94 33.97 31.16
C VAL A 114 42.57 35.33 30.86
N PHE A 115 41.97 36.13 29.99
CA PHE A 115 42.48 37.47 29.65
C PHE A 115 42.36 38.47 30.80
N LEU A 116 41.31 38.38 31.63
CA LEU A 116 41.17 39.20 32.85
C LEU A 116 42.07 38.72 33.99
N SER A 117 42.46 37.44 34.00
CA SER A 117 43.30 36.84 35.03
C SER A 117 44.81 37.10 34.84
N GLN A 118 45.20 37.59 33.66
CA GLN A 118 46.57 38.04 33.33
C GLN A 118 46.77 39.50 33.75
#